data_AF-A0A2N9HSU1-F1
#
_entry.id   AF-A0A2N9HSU1-F1
#
_cell.length_a   1.000
_cell.length_b   1.000
_cell.length_c   1.000
_cell.angle_alpha   90.00
_cell.angle_beta   90.00
_cell.angle_gamma   90.00
#
_symmetry.space_group_name_H-M   'P 1'
#
loop_
_entity.id
_entity.type
_entity.pdbx_description
1 polymer ?
#
loop_
_entity_poly.entity_id
_entity_poly.type
_entity_poly.pdbx_seq_one_letter_code
_entity_poly.pdbx_strand_id
1 'polypeptide(L)'
;MTDLLLDYAKEKWIDGKFKEAYDLASTAKELDPYFLNVNNLCAAYRVDYVVETKKNKVGQTDLYAILGLNPYDTSLTIDTINSTYCKLVKLVHPQVLSSPVAEGALRFITIAWETLTNESTKETYDVRNGLRLPRNIKRLAHQTGTDQRDQVIRVGMKRCRPMEDSSWMICAKC
;
A
#
# COMPACT_ATOMS: atom_id res chain seq x y z
N MET A 1 -5.25 9.67 33.47
CA MET A 1 -5.40 8.31 32.89
C MET A 1 -4.69 8.22 31.55
N THR A 2 -4.99 9.10 30.59
CA THR A 2 -4.29 9.20 29.29
C THR A 2 -2.78 9.42 29.42
N ASP A 3 -2.37 10.29 30.35
CA ASP A 3 -0.96 10.58 30.64
C ASP A 3 -0.16 9.33 31.03
N LEU A 4 -0.68 8.55 32.00
CA LEU A 4 -0.08 7.28 32.44
C LEU A 4 0.08 6.25 31.31
N LEU A 5 -0.87 6.22 30.35
CA LEU A 5 -0.77 5.34 29.19
C LEU A 5 0.36 5.76 28.24
N LEU A 6 0.57 7.06 28.06
CA LEU A 6 1.67 7.57 27.22
C LEU A 6 3.03 7.35 27.87
N ASP A 7 3.14 7.51 29.18
CA ASP A 7 4.35 7.19 29.94
C ASP A 7 4.71 5.71 29.81
N TYR A 8 3.72 4.83 30.01
CA TYR A 8 3.93 3.38 29.83
C TYR A 8 4.24 3.01 28.37
N ALA A 9 3.61 3.68 27.40
CA ALA A 9 3.93 3.50 25.98
C ALA A 9 5.38 3.89 25.67
N LYS A 10 5.89 4.97 26.27
CA LYS A 10 7.28 5.41 26.14
C LYS A 10 8.25 4.38 26.73
N GLU A 11 7.94 3.83 27.91
CA GLU A 11 8.74 2.75 28.50
C GLU A 11 8.81 1.54 27.55
N LYS A 12 7.66 1.10 27.00
CA LYS A 12 7.64 -0.01 26.03
C LYS A 12 8.41 0.29 24.76
N TRP A 13 8.38 1.53 24.30
CA TRP A 13 9.16 1.92 23.13
C TRP A 13 10.67 1.83 23.40
N ILE A 14 11.12 2.28 24.58
CA ILE A 14 12.52 2.16 25.01
C ILE A 14 12.94 0.69 25.12
N ASP A 15 12.04 -0.18 25.59
CA ASP A 15 12.25 -1.64 25.65
C ASP A 15 12.28 -2.32 24.27
N GLY A 16 12.09 -1.58 23.17
CA GLY A 16 12.02 -2.11 21.80
C GLY A 16 10.70 -2.81 21.47
N LYS A 17 9.68 -2.69 22.33
CA LYS A 17 8.36 -3.28 22.16
C LYS A 17 7.43 -2.33 21.39
N PHE A 18 7.78 -2.05 20.14
CA PHE A 18 7.09 -1.04 19.31
C PHE A 18 5.58 -1.31 19.12
N LYS A 19 5.18 -2.58 19.07
CA LYS A 19 3.76 -2.95 18.96
C LYS A 19 2.99 -2.54 20.22
N GLU A 20 3.50 -2.92 21.41
CA GLU A 20 2.85 -2.57 22.68
C GLU A 20 2.80 -1.05 22.87
N ALA A 21 3.87 -0.34 22.52
CA ALA A 21 3.91 1.12 22.56
C ALA A 21 2.84 1.76 21.66
N TYR A 22 2.68 1.24 20.43
CA TYR A 22 1.66 1.73 19.50
C TYR A 22 0.24 1.43 19.99
N ASP A 23 -0.02 0.22 20.48
CA ASP A 23 -1.33 -0.19 20.98
C ASP A 23 -1.77 0.70 22.16
N LEU A 24 -0.86 0.95 23.12
CA LEU A 24 -1.10 1.85 24.26
C LEU A 24 -1.40 3.30 23.82
N ALA A 25 -0.63 3.82 22.86
CA ALA A 25 -0.87 5.15 22.31
C ALA A 25 -2.19 5.24 21.53
N SER A 26 -2.60 4.15 20.85
CA SER A 26 -3.91 4.07 20.21
C SER A 26 -5.04 4.08 21.24
N THR A 27 -4.92 3.32 22.32
CA THR A 27 -5.88 3.35 23.43
C THR A 27 -5.95 4.74 24.06
N ALA A 28 -4.81 5.41 24.28
CA ALA A 28 -4.78 6.78 24.78
C ALA A 28 -5.52 7.75 23.85
N LYS A 29 -5.36 7.59 22.52
CA LYS A 29 -6.06 8.38 21.50
C LYS A 29 -7.57 8.16 21.51
N GLU A 30 -8.02 6.93 21.70
CA GLU A 30 -9.44 6.60 21.77
C GLU A 30 -10.10 7.18 23.03
N LEU A 31 -9.37 7.19 24.15
CA LEU A 31 -9.86 7.75 25.41
C LEU A 31 -9.95 9.27 25.37
N ASP A 32 -8.90 9.94 24.87
CA ASP A 32 -8.89 11.39 24.74
C ASP A 32 -8.11 11.83 23.48
N PRO A 33 -8.82 12.03 22.34
CA PRO A 33 -8.21 12.45 21.09
C PRO A 33 -7.60 13.85 21.12
N TYR A 34 -7.99 14.69 22.09
CA TYR A 34 -7.57 16.08 22.22
C TYR A 34 -6.46 16.27 23.25
N PHE A 35 -6.08 15.19 23.95
CA PHE A 35 -4.95 15.22 24.86
C PHE A 35 -3.66 15.56 24.10
N LEU A 36 -2.81 16.33 24.78
CA LEU A 36 -1.62 16.93 24.19
C LEU A 36 -0.75 15.88 23.49
N ASN A 37 -0.44 16.13 22.22
CA ASN A 37 0.47 15.33 21.40
C ASN A 37 0.10 13.84 21.20
N VAL A 38 -1.09 13.38 21.60
CA VAL A 38 -1.46 11.96 21.45
C VAL A 38 -1.48 11.53 19.98
N ASN A 39 -2.06 12.35 19.10
CA ASN A 39 -2.07 12.07 17.67
C ASN A 39 -0.65 12.01 17.08
N ASN A 40 0.24 12.86 17.58
CA ASN A 40 1.62 12.99 17.13
C ASN A 40 2.44 11.76 17.56
N LEU A 41 2.35 11.38 18.84
CA LEU A 41 2.97 10.17 19.39
C LEU A 41 2.45 8.90 18.72
N CYS A 42 1.13 8.79 18.56
CA CYS A 42 0.52 7.65 17.88
C CYS A 42 1.03 7.52 16.44
N ALA A 43 1.15 8.63 15.71
CA ALA A 43 1.70 8.62 14.35
C ALA A 43 3.18 8.19 14.32
N ALA A 44 4.00 8.67 15.26
CA ALA A 44 5.42 8.33 15.34
C ALA A 44 5.62 6.84 15.70
N TYR A 45 4.93 6.33 16.73
CA TYR A 45 4.98 4.91 17.10
C TYR A 45 4.44 4.00 16.01
N ARG A 46 3.42 4.44 15.25
CA ARG A 46 2.93 3.68 14.08
C ARG A 46 4.05 3.47 13.06
N VAL A 47 4.83 4.52 12.78
CA VAL A 47 5.94 4.44 11.82
C VAL A 47 6.98 3.45 12.29
N ASP A 48 7.44 3.55 13.54
CA ASP A 48 8.43 2.60 14.09
C ASP A 48 7.92 1.15 14.12
N TYR A 49 6.66 0.95 14.51
CA TYR A 49 6.02 -0.36 14.47
C TYR A 49 5.98 -0.95 13.05
N VAL A 50 5.61 -0.14 12.05
CA VAL A 50 5.61 -0.57 10.65
C VAL A 50 7.02 -0.89 10.18
N VAL A 51 8.00 -0.07 10.54
CA VAL A 51 9.41 -0.29 10.18
C VAL A 51 9.90 -1.63 10.70
N GLU A 52 9.52 -2.00 11.92
CA GLU A 52 9.95 -3.25 12.52
C GLU A 52 9.21 -4.46 11.98
N THR A 53 7.90 -4.34 11.74
CA THR A 53 7.05 -5.51 11.40
C THR A 53 6.85 -5.74 9.91
N LYS A 54 6.77 -4.68 9.09
CA LYS A 54 6.48 -4.77 7.66
C LYS A 54 7.78 -4.81 6.87
N LYS A 55 8.50 -5.92 7.01
CA LYS A 55 9.72 -6.21 6.25
C LYS A 55 9.43 -7.23 5.14
N ASN A 56 9.98 -7.01 3.96
CA ASN A 56 9.91 -7.95 2.85
C ASN A 56 10.86 -9.16 3.09
N LYS A 57 10.85 -10.15 2.20
CA LYS A 57 11.72 -11.33 2.29
C LYS A 57 13.22 -11.01 2.31
N VAL A 58 13.60 -9.83 1.83
CA VAL A 58 14.98 -9.32 1.77
C VAL A 58 15.31 -8.45 2.99
N GLY A 59 14.37 -8.31 3.94
CA GLY A 59 14.52 -7.50 5.15
C GLY A 59 14.33 -6.00 4.95
N GLN A 60 13.95 -5.53 3.75
CA GLN A 60 13.64 -4.11 3.54
C GLN A 60 12.24 -3.78 4.02
N THR A 61 12.12 -2.62 4.66
CA THR A 61 10.84 -2.09 5.13
C THR A 61 9.93 -1.69 3.98
N ASP A 62 8.63 -1.93 4.15
CA ASP A 62 7.60 -1.48 3.23
C ASP A 62 7.38 0.05 3.32
N LEU A 63 7.90 0.78 2.33
CA LEU A 63 7.80 2.23 2.21
C LEU A 63 6.36 2.72 2.00
N TYR A 64 5.49 1.93 1.36
CA TYR A 64 4.09 2.30 1.23
C TYR A 64 3.38 2.20 2.58
N ALA A 65 3.67 1.15 3.36
CA ALA A 65 3.11 0.99 4.70
C ALA A 65 3.55 2.11 5.66
N ILE A 66 4.80 2.62 5.54
CA ILE A 66 5.28 3.76 6.32
C ILE A 66 4.38 4.99 6.10
N LEU A 67 4.06 5.31 4.85
CA LEU A 67 3.15 6.41 4.52
C LEU A 67 1.66 6.07 4.79
N GLY A 68 1.35 4.82 5.10
CA GLY A 68 -0.02 4.34 5.30
C GLY A 68 -0.80 4.20 3.99
N LEU A 69 -0.10 3.95 2.88
CA LEU A 69 -0.66 3.83 1.54
C LEU A 69 -0.70 2.36 1.11
N ASN A 70 -1.65 2.03 0.23
CA ASN A 70 -1.72 0.71 -0.39
C ASN A 70 -1.12 0.77 -1.80
N PRO A 71 -0.07 -0.02 -2.12
CA PRO A 71 0.56 0.00 -3.44
C PRO A 71 -0.37 -0.46 -4.58
N TYR A 72 -1.43 -1.19 -4.28
CA TYR A 72 -2.39 -1.70 -5.27
C TYR A 72 -3.56 -0.77 -5.52
N ASP A 73 -3.61 0.38 -4.85
CA ASP A 73 -4.68 1.36 -5.04
C ASP A 73 -4.50 2.10 -6.37
N THR A 74 -5.51 2.00 -7.25
CA THR A 74 -5.52 2.67 -8.56
C THR A 74 -5.52 4.20 -8.43
N SER A 75 -5.97 4.74 -7.29
CA SER A 75 -5.99 6.19 -7.02
C SER A 75 -4.65 6.76 -6.52
N LEU A 76 -3.62 5.92 -6.40
CA LEU A 76 -2.31 6.30 -5.87
C LEU A 76 -1.52 7.16 -6.88
N THR A 77 -1.62 8.48 -6.74
CA THR A 77 -0.86 9.48 -7.52
C THR A 77 0.30 10.07 -6.70
N ILE A 78 1.18 10.82 -7.37
CA ILE A 78 2.26 11.57 -6.70
C ILE A 78 1.67 12.60 -5.73
N ASP A 79 0.52 13.19 -6.05
CA ASP A 79 -0.17 14.15 -5.20
C ASP A 79 -0.67 13.54 -3.89
N THR A 80 -1.16 12.29 -3.91
CA THR A 80 -1.56 11.59 -2.68
C THR A 80 -0.37 11.27 -1.79
N ILE A 81 0.77 10.90 -2.39
CA ILE A 81 2.05 10.69 -1.70
C ILE A 81 2.53 12.00 -1.04
N ASN A 82 2.52 13.12 -1.77
CA ASN A 82 2.91 14.43 -1.23
C ASN A 82 1.98 14.89 -0.11
N SER A 83 0.66 14.71 -0.28
CA SER A 83 -0.33 15.10 0.74
C SER A 83 -0.16 14.30 2.03
N THR A 84 0.06 12.98 1.93
CA THR A 84 0.30 12.13 3.10
C THR A 84 1.63 12.43 3.77
N TYR A 85 2.70 12.66 3.00
CA TYR A 85 3.98 13.13 3.53
C TYR A 85 3.82 14.41 4.35
N CYS A 86 3.22 15.45 3.78
CA CYS A 86 2.99 16.72 4.48
C CYS A 86 2.18 16.55 5.77
N LYS A 87 1.18 15.66 5.78
CA LYS A 87 0.39 15.36 6.99
C LYS A 87 1.25 14.68 8.06
N LEU A 88 2.05 13.69 7.69
CA LEU A 88 2.91 12.98 8.64
C LEU A 88 4.01 13.87 9.19
N VAL A 89 4.68 14.67 8.36
CA VAL A 89 5.72 15.60 8.81
C VAL A 89 5.16 16.59 9.83
N LYS A 90 3.95 17.12 9.61
CA LYS A 90 3.29 18.02 10.59
C LYS A 90 3.07 17.38 11.96
N LEU A 91 2.78 16.07 11.99
CA LEU A 91 2.57 15.33 13.24
C LEU A 91 3.90 14.99 13.93
N VAL A 92 4.93 14.67 13.17
CA VAL A 92 6.18 14.07 13.68
C VAL A 92 7.36 15.06 13.68
N HIS A 93 7.13 16.35 13.44
CA HIS A 93 8.21 17.33 13.43
C HIS A 93 8.85 17.48 14.83
N PRO A 94 10.19 17.46 14.97
CA PRO A 94 10.88 17.53 16.27
C PRO A 94 10.55 18.76 17.11
N GLN A 95 10.13 19.86 16.47
CA GLN A 95 9.68 21.07 17.17
C GLN A 95 8.38 20.84 17.97
N VAL A 96 7.49 20.00 17.45
CA VAL A 96 6.18 19.71 18.07
C VAL A 96 6.29 18.51 19.01
N LEU A 97 7.08 17.51 18.62
CA LEU A 97 7.35 16.32 19.42
C LEU A 97 8.84 16.28 19.79
N SER A 98 9.20 16.87 20.93
CA SER A 98 10.60 16.95 21.41
C SER A 98 11.09 15.60 21.99
N SER A 99 11.03 14.55 21.18
CA SER A 99 11.36 13.18 21.56
C SER A 99 12.24 12.53 20.48
N PRO A 100 13.20 11.66 20.83
CA PRO A 100 14.01 10.92 19.85
C PRO A 100 13.16 10.05 18.90
N VAL A 101 11.96 9.67 19.33
CA VAL A 101 10.95 9.00 18.51
C VAL A 101 10.61 9.82 17.27
N ALA A 102 10.55 11.15 17.40
CA ALA A 102 10.18 12.06 16.32
C ALA A 102 11.20 12.04 15.18
N GLU A 103 12.49 12.15 15.55
CA GLU A 103 13.59 12.16 14.59
C GLU A 103 13.70 10.82 13.85
N GLY A 104 13.53 9.71 14.57
CA GLY A 104 13.50 8.36 14.00
C GLY A 104 12.41 8.21 12.96
N ALA A 105 11.17 8.51 13.35
CA ALA A 105 10.02 8.41 12.47
C ALA A 105 10.11 9.36 11.27
N LEU A 106 10.53 10.62 11.47
CA LEU A 106 10.70 11.59 10.38
C LEU A 106 11.70 11.08 9.34
N ARG A 107 12.83 10.51 9.77
CA ARG A 107 13.83 9.92 8.87
C ARG A 107 13.21 8.83 7.99
N PHE A 108 12.44 7.91 8.56
CA PHE A 108 11.79 6.85 7.79
C PHE A 108 10.73 7.40 6.82
N ILE A 109 9.96 8.41 7.24
CA ILE A 109 8.97 9.09 6.39
C ILE A 109 9.66 9.75 5.18
N THR A 110 10.77 10.47 5.40
CA THR A 110 11.51 11.13 4.32
C THR A 110 12.10 10.12 3.33
N ILE A 111 12.71 9.03 3.81
CA ILE A 111 13.22 7.95 2.96
C ILE A 111 12.11 7.36 2.07
N ALA A 112 10.94 7.09 2.66
CA ALA A 112 9.79 6.59 1.91
C ALA A 112 9.33 7.58 0.84
N TRP A 113 9.20 8.85 1.20
CA TRP A 113 8.75 9.90 0.29
C TRP A 113 9.73 10.14 -0.87
N GLU A 114 11.03 10.25 -0.61
CA GLU A 114 12.06 10.45 -1.65
C GLU A 114 12.06 9.30 -2.66
N THR A 115 11.95 8.06 -2.17
CA THR A 115 11.96 6.87 -3.03
C THR A 115 10.70 6.78 -3.89
N LEU A 116 9.54 7.13 -3.34
CA LEU A 116 8.24 6.97 -4.01
C LEU A 116 7.87 8.14 -4.94
N THR A 117 8.44 9.33 -4.73
CA THR A 117 8.13 10.53 -5.53
C THR A 117 8.83 10.51 -6.88
N ASN A 118 10.05 9.97 -6.95
CA ASN A 118 10.77 9.84 -8.22
C ASN A 118 10.39 8.53 -8.92
N GLU A 119 9.91 8.63 -10.16
CA GLU A 119 9.39 7.49 -10.92
C GLU A 119 10.43 6.39 -11.13
N SER A 120 11.71 6.76 -11.32
CA SER A 120 12.80 5.81 -11.55
C SER A 120 13.13 4.98 -10.30
N THR A 121 13.20 5.63 -9.14
CA THR A 121 13.46 4.97 -7.85
C THR A 121 12.26 4.16 -7.40
N LYS A 122 11.05 4.68 -7.62
CA LYS A 122 9.79 3.99 -7.34
C LYS A 122 9.69 2.70 -8.15
N GLU A 123 9.95 2.74 -9.45
CA GLU A 123 9.89 1.53 -10.28
C GLU A 123 10.92 0.49 -9.84
N THR A 124 12.15 0.92 -9.53
CA THR A 124 13.20 0.02 -9.04
C THR A 124 12.78 -0.65 -7.72
N TYR A 125 12.17 0.12 -6.82
CA TYR A 125 11.61 -0.37 -5.56
C TYR A 125 10.45 -1.36 -5.80
N ASP A 126 9.48 -1.00 -6.65
CA ASP A 126 8.31 -1.83 -6.96
C ASP A 126 8.71 -3.17 -7.59
N VAL A 127 9.71 -3.16 -8.49
CA VAL A 127 10.24 -4.39 -9.12
C VAL A 127 10.93 -5.26 -8.08
N ARG A 128 11.78 -4.67 -7.23
CA ARG A 128 12.49 -5.41 -6.17
C ARG A 128 11.53 -6.05 -5.16
N ASN A 129 10.40 -5.39 -4.90
CA ASN A 129 9.37 -5.87 -3.98
C ASN A 129 8.31 -6.77 -4.66
N GLY A 130 8.43 -7.03 -5.97
CA GLY A 130 7.46 -7.85 -6.72
C GLY A 130 6.08 -7.20 -6.89
N LEU A 131 5.97 -5.89 -6.64
CA LEU A 131 4.75 -5.10 -6.83
C LEU A 131 4.50 -4.76 -8.32
N ARG A 132 5.57 -4.74 -9.12
CA ARG A 132 5.50 -4.58 -10.58
C ARG A 132 6.42 -5.55 -11.30
N LEU A 133 5.97 -6.01 -12.46
CA LEU A 133 6.83 -6.74 -13.40
C LEU A 133 7.86 -5.80 -14.02
N PRO A 134 9.12 -6.24 -14.21
CA PRO A 134 10.15 -5.50 -14.93
C PRO A 134 9.64 -4.99 -16.29
N ARG A 135 9.97 -3.73 -16.62
CA ARG A 135 9.55 -3.05 -17.86
C ARG A 135 9.83 -3.86 -19.14
N ASN A 136 10.89 -4.67 -19.13
CA ASN A 136 11.28 -5.52 -20.26
C ASN A 136 10.33 -6.69 -20.53
N ILE A 137 9.63 -7.22 -19.52
CA ILE A 137 8.69 -8.35 -19.69
C ILE A 137 7.35 -7.86 -20.28
N LYS A 138 6.95 -6.62 -19.97
CA LYS A 138 5.73 -6.01 -20.55
C LYS A 138 5.83 -5.82 -22.06
N ARG A 139 7.04 -5.61 -22.61
CA ARG A 139 7.27 -5.51 -24.05
C ARG A 139 7.08 -6.83 -24.78
N LEU A 140 7.49 -7.97 -24.20
CA LEU A 140 7.24 -9.29 -24.81
C LEU A 140 5.73 -9.63 -24.79
N ALA A 141 5.01 -9.28 -23.74
CA ALA A 141 3.55 -9.52 -23.66
C ALA A 141 2.72 -8.67 -24.65
N HIS A 142 3.21 -7.49 -25.04
CA HIS A 142 2.59 -6.67 -26.10
C HIS A 142 2.97 -7.11 -27.53
N GLN A 143 3.99 -7.95 -27.70
CA GLN A 143 4.40 -8.46 -29.01
C GLN A 143 3.66 -9.75 -29.41
N THR A 144 3.05 -10.47 -28.46
CA THR A 144 2.21 -11.65 -28.75
C THR A 144 0.76 -11.32 -29.12
N GLY A 145 0.46 -10.04 -29.35
CA GLY A 145 -0.90 -9.53 -29.52
C GLY A 145 -1.16 -8.81 -30.84
N THR A 146 -0.44 -9.13 -31.93
CA THR A 146 -0.82 -8.65 -33.27
C THR A 146 -0.50 -9.68 -34.34
N ASP A 147 -1.55 -10.01 -35.10
CA ASP A 147 -1.56 -10.37 -36.52
C ASP A 147 -1.66 -11.85 -36.92
N GLN A 148 -2.90 -12.26 -37.25
CA GLN A 148 -3.21 -13.06 -38.44
C GLN A 148 -4.73 -13.03 -38.71
N ARG A 149 -5.17 -11.98 -39.42
CA ARG A 149 -6.27 -12.13 -40.38
C ARG A 149 -5.61 -12.52 -41.70
N ASP A 150 -5.83 -13.75 -42.15
CA ASP A 150 -6.06 -14.09 -43.57
C ASP A 150 -6.12 -15.61 -43.77
N GLN A 151 -7.30 -16.14 -44.11
CA GLN A 151 -7.61 -16.61 -45.47
C GLN A 151 -8.87 -17.50 -45.48
N VAL A 152 -9.83 -17.04 -46.27
CA VAL A 152 -10.98 -17.79 -46.73
C VAL A 152 -10.50 -18.99 -47.55
N ILE A 153 -10.69 -20.21 -47.04
CA ILE A 153 -10.72 -21.41 -47.87
C ILE A 153 -12.13 -21.98 -47.83
N ARG A 154 -12.80 -21.87 -48.98
CA ARG A 154 -14.05 -22.56 -49.30
C ARG A 154 -13.77 -24.06 -49.40
N VAL A 155 -14.28 -24.88 -48.47
CA VAL A 155 -14.71 -26.26 -48.76
C VAL A 155 -15.80 -26.69 -47.77
N GLY A 156 -16.93 -27.19 -48.28
CA GLY A 156 -17.73 -28.18 -47.56
C GLY A 156 -18.96 -27.70 -46.80
N MET A 157 -19.90 -27.08 -47.51
CA MET A 157 -21.26 -26.80 -47.02
C MET A 157 -22.01 -28.13 -46.77
N LYS A 158 -22.13 -28.58 -45.51
CA LYS A 158 -23.15 -29.57 -45.13
C LYS A 158 -24.45 -28.83 -44.82
N ARG A 159 -25.39 -28.92 -45.76
CA ARG A 159 -26.80 -28.53 -45.59
C ARG A 159 -27.44 -29.42 -44.53
N CYS A 160 -28.00 -28.82 -43.48
CA CYS A 160 -29.11 -29.43 -42.74
C CYS A 160 -30.40 -28.75 -43.21
N ARG A 161 -31.34 -29.57 -43.71
CA ARG A 161 -32.69 -29.15 -44.10
C ARG A 161 -33.58 -28.94 -42.86
N PRO A 162 -34.66 -28.15 -42.98
CA PRO A 162 -35.57 -27.83 -41.90
C PRO A 162 -36.58 -28.95 -41.67
N MET A 163 -37.10 -29.05 -40.45
CA MET A 163 -38.37 -29.71 -40.17
C MET A 163 -39.14 -28.86 -39.16
N GLU A 164 -40.21 -28.24 -39.65
CA GLU A 164 -41.30 -27.69 -38.86
C GLU A 164 -41.97 -28.86 -38.11
N ASP A 165 -42.16 -28.74 -36.80
CA ASP A 165 -43.42 -28.31 -36.22
C ASP A 165 -43.39 -28.47 -34.68
N SER A 166 -44.27 -27.75 -34.01
CA SER A 166 -44.63 -27.93 -32.58
C SER A 166 -43.70 -27.33 -31.52
N SER A 167 -43.95 -26.05 -31.25
CA SER A 167 -44.70 -25.69 -30.04
C SER A 167 -44.11 -26.05 -28.65
N TRP A 168 -43.48 -25.01 -28.05
CA TRP A 168 -43.39 -24.64 -26.61
C TRP A 168 -42.17 -25.08 -25.78
N MET A 169 -41.50 -24.03 -25.28
CA MET A 169 -40.86 -23.83 -23.97
C MET A 169 -40.37 -25.07 -23.19
N ILE A 170 -39.13 -25.03 -22.73
CA ILE A 170 -38.76 -24.78 -21.33
C ILE A 170 -37.24 -24.57 -21.22
N CYS A 171 -36.90 -23.62 -20.35
CA CYS A 171 -35.59 -23.21 -19.83
C CYS A 171 -34.79 -24.35 -19.17
N ALA A 172 -33.44 -24.32 -19.22
CA ALA A 172 -32.55 -24.27 -18.05
C ALA A 172 -31.14 -24.89 -18.26
N LYS A 173 -30.15 -24.27 -17.58
CA LYS A 173 -28.77 -24.70 -17.24
C LYS A 173 -27.75 -24.71 -18.39
N CYS A 174 -26.59 -24.07 -18.30
CA CYS A 174 -25.83 -23.47 -17.20
C CYS A 174 -25.21 -22.15 -17.68
#